data_AF-A0A7W1JQ53-F1
#
_entry.id   AF-A0A7W1JQ53-F1
#
_cell.length_a   1.000
_cell.length_b   1.000
_cell.length_c   1.000
_cell.angle_alpha   90.00
_cell.angle_beta   90.00
_cell.angle_gamma   90.00
#
_symmetry.space_group_name_H-M   'P 1'
#
loop_
_entity.id
_entity.type
_entity.pdbx_description
1 polymer ?
#
loop_
_entity_poly.entity_id
_entity_poly.type
_entity_poly.pdbx_seq_one_letter_code
_entity_poly.pdbx_strand_id
1 'polypeptide(L)'
;MPKAVHCRIDAVIATKSNQAVVFRRGPSKLCQMLVWDMSTDELRAGQWLSGHVYTKRCDVSPDGRYVVIAATNYAPSHGERNVHALPEQGMACGWTAISRPPYYSAMALWFTGCAWNGGGIWRSEKQLSVNQFEYLWHEALAPARSIKVKSLGLPSSEDEPIFSMRLKRRGWLDRRQERTVITNEDWQEHANSLNSRNLPTEASMLDPSFMQEMVAFMRDLENSMPKYRTDVTGIKEKPFRSGFLRRETSAVGDRWSAHNDSGEEVKSWKPPMWQPQWLDVDGRGRIVFAEGGCLWAWNRFPDGDLTLIADLNLEAFRRVPPPEWALSW
;
A
#
# COMPACT_ATOMS: atom_id res chain seq x y z
N MET A 1 -0.96 -30.62 -5.76
CA MET A 1 -2.25 -29.96 -5.45
C MET A 1 -2.15 -28.49 -5.87
N PRO A 2 -3.18 -27.88 -6.47
CA PRO A 2 -3.16 -26.45 -6.76
C PRO A 2 -3.00 -25.66 -5.45
N LYS A 3 -2.11 -24.66 -5.46
CA LYS A 3 -1.89 -23.79 -4.29
C LYS A 3 -3.18 -23.02 -4.02
N ALA A 4 -3.70 -23.09 -2.79
CA ALA A 4 -4.87 -22.31 -2.39
C ALA A 4 -4.60 -20.81 -2.63
N VAL A 5 -5.49 -20.17 -3.39
CA VAL A 5 -5.38 -18.75 -3.71
C VAL A 5 -6.13 -17.98 -2.64
N HIS A 6 -5.38 -17.36 -1.73
CA HIS A 6 -5.95 -16.54 -0.67
C HIS A 6 -6.07 -15.08 -1.09
N CYS A 7 -7.08 -14.38 -0.57
CA CYS A 7 -7.11 -12.92 -0.69
C CYS A 7 -5.97 -12.29 0.12
N ARG A 8 -5.50 -11.12 -0.31
CA ARG A 8 -4.49 -10.34 0.42
C ARG A 8 -5.19 -9.32 1.28
N ILE A 9 -4.72 -9.16 2.51
CA ILE A 9 -5.31 -8.24 3.49
C ILE A 9 -4.21 -7.31 3.99
N ASP A 10 -4.51 -6.02 3.99
CA ASP A 10 -3.77 -4.99 4.71
C ASP A 10 -4.77 -4.15 5.51
N ALA A 11 -4.33 -3.48 6.56
CA ALA A 11 -5.22 -2.62 7.33
C ALA A 11 -4.48 -1.47 8.01
N VAL A 12 -5.25 -0.48 8.45
CA VAL A 12 -4.74 0.68 9.19
C VAL A 12 -5.67 0.94 10.37
N ILE A 13 -5.12 0.84 11.59
CA ILE A 13 -5.84 1.18 12.83
C ILE A 13 -5.88 2.70 13.00
N ALA A 14 -7.05 3.23 13.33
CA ALA A 14 -7.21 4.63 13.71
C ALA A 14 -6.64 4.88 15.12
N THR A 15 -5.91 5.98 15.32
CA THR A 15 -5.12 6.16 16.55
C THR A 15 -5.91 6.64 17.77
N LYS A 16 -7.16 7.07 17.59
CA LYS A 16 -8.07 7.57 18.63
C LYS A 16 -9.46 6.92 18.59
N SER A 17 -9.63 5.82 17.86
CA SER A 17 -10.86 5.04 17.85
C SER A 17 -10.52 3.55 17.78
N ASN A 18 -11.37 2.69 18.36
CA ASN A 18 -11.24 1.23 18.26
C ASN A 18 -11.72 0.71 16.90
N GLN A 19 -11.17 1.26 15.83
CA GLN A 19 -11.57 0.96 14.46
C GLN A 19 -10.33 0.75 13.59
N ALA A 20 -10.38 -0.25 12.72
CA ALA A 20 -9.44 -0.39 11.61
C ALA A 20 -10.17 -0.31 10.27
N VAL A 21 -9.52 0.33 9.29
CA VAL A 21 -9.92 0.21 7.88
C VAL A 21 -9.11 -0.94 7.29
N VAL A 22 -9.83 -1.94 6.76
CA VAL A 22 -9.27 -3.16 6.18
C VAL A 22 -9.42 -3.10 4.66
N PHE A 23 -8.33 -3.41 3.96
CA PHE A 23 -8.25 -3.52 2.51
C PHE A 23 -8.12 -4.99 2.14
N ARG A 24 -9.18 -5.55 1.56
CA ARG A 24 -9.21 -6.94 1.10
C ARG A 24 -9.06 -6.98 -0.42
N ARG A 25 -7.93 -7.45 -0.91
CA ARG A 25 -7.64 -7.59 -2.35
C ARG A 25 -7.83 -9.03 -2.82
N GLY A 26 -8.61 -9.21 -3.88
CA GLY A 26 -8.87 -10.51 -4.49
C GLY A 26 -10.33 -10.63 -4.98
N PRO A 27 -10.62 -11.44 -6.03
CA PRO A 27 -9.66 -11.88 -7.06
C PRO A 27 -9.04 -10.66 -7.79
N SER A 28 -7.99 -10.90 -8.59
CA SER A 28 -7.11 -9.86 -9.17
C SER A 28 -7.85 -8.62 -9.70
N LYS A 29 -7.32 -7.42 -9.37
CA LYS A 29 -7.85 -6.06 -9.69
C LYS A 29 -9.07 -5.61 -8.88
N LEU A 30 -9.56 -6.38 -7.92
CA LEU A 30 -10.61 -5.93 -7.01
C LEU A 30 -10.08 -5.74 -5.59
N CYS A 31 -10.43 -4.61 -4.98
CA CYS A 31 -10.14 -4.30 -3.59
C CYS A 31 -11.43 -3.88 -2.89
N GLN A 32 -11.81 -4.60 -1.84
CA GLN A 32 -12.93 -4.25 -0.97
C GLN A 32 -12.39 -3.48 0.24
N MET A 33 -13.09 -2.42 0.63
CA MET A 33 -12.86 -1.75 1.89
C MET A 33 -13.83 -2.30 2.94
N LEU A 34 -13.33 -2.59 4.13
CA LEU A 34 -14.13 -2.96 5.29
C LEU A 34 -13.75 -2.07 6.47
N VAL A 35 -14.66 -1.96 7.42
CA VAL A 35 -14.40 -1.40 8.74
C VAL A 35 -14.46 -2.55 9.74
N TRP A 36 -13.40 -2.72 10.54
CA TRP A 36 -13.38 -3.62 11.68
C TRP A 36 -13.56 -2.80 12.96
N ASP A 37 -14.67 -3.02 13.65
CA ASP A 37 -14.88 -2.55 15.01
C ASP A 37 -14.08 -3.44 15.97
N MET A 38 -12.96 -2.91 16.47
CA MET A 38 -12.07 -3.63 17.35
C MET A 38 -12.56 -3.62 18.80
N SER A 39 -13.76 -3.13 19.12
CA SER A 39 -14.40 -3.26 20.43
C SER A 39 -15.37 -4.45 20.49
N THR A 40 -16.01 -4.78 19.37
CA THR A 40 -16.96 -5.91 19.25
C THR A 40 -16.43 -7.06 18.39
N ASP A 41 -15.34 -6.84 17.67
CA ASP A 41 -14.81 -7.73 16.64
C ASP A 41 -15.73 -7.94 15.43
N GLU A 42 -16.65 -7.01 15.21
CA GLU A 42 -17.53 -7.01 14.05
C GLU A 42 -16.87 -6.35 12.84
N LEU A 43 -17.07 -6.96 11.66
CA LEU A 43 -16.69 -6.38 10.38
C LEU A 43 -17.90 -5.89 9.60
N ARG A 44 -17.80 -4.66 9.11
CA ARG A 44 -18.72 -4.07 8.16
C ARG A 44 -18.07 -3.99 6.79
N ALA A 45 -18.50 -4.86 5.88
CA ALA A 45 -18.11 -4.84 4.48
C ALA A 45 -18.68 -3.61 3.76
N GLY A 46 -17.89 -3.01 2.86
CA GLY A 46 -18.29 -1.84 2.09
C GLY A 46 -17.99 -1.95 0.60
N GLN A 47 -17.59 -0.82 0.02
CA GLN A 47 -17.47 -0.67 -1.43
C GLN A 47 -16.27 -1.42 -1.99
N TRP A 48 -16.42 -1.83 -3.25
CA TRP A 48 -15.38 -2.43 -4.05
C TRP A 48 -14.81 -1.40 -5.04
N LEU A 49 -13.49 -1.38 -5.16
CA LEU A 49 -12.78 -0.65 -6.19
C LEU A 49 -12.22 -1.63 -7.22
N SER A 50 -12.47 -1.35 -8.50
CA SER A 50 -11.75 -1.99 -9.61
C SER A 50 -10.48 -1.18 -9.90
N GLY A 51 -9.34 -1.73 -9.49
CA GLY A 51 -8.03 -1.08 -9.57
C GLY A 51 -7.02 -1.70 -8.61
N HIS A 52 -5.83 -1.11 -8.57
CA HIS A 52 -4.82 -1.40 -7.57
C HIS A 52 -4.89 -0.33 -6.48
N VAL A 53 -5.05 -0.72 -5.22
CA VAL A 53 -4.93 0.17 -4.06
C VAL A 53 -3.56 -0.02 -3.45
N TYR A 54 -2.77 1.05 -3.36
CA TYR A 54 -1.44 1.02 -2.75
C TYR A 54 -1.58 1.22 -1.24
N THR A 55 -1.88 0.13 -0.55
CA THR A 55 -2.25 0.14 0.88
C THR A 55 -1.18 0.74 1.77
N LYS A 56 0.11 0.60 1.43
CA LYS A 56 1.25 1.22 2.14
C LYS A 56 1.29 2.75 2.06
N ARG A 57 0.57 3.35 1.11
CA ARG A 57 0.42 4.81 0.94
C ARG A 57 -0.89 5.38 1.46
N CYS A 58 -1.77 4.50 1.96
CA CYS A 58 -3.04 4.87 2.55
C CYS A 58 -2.88 5.22 4.03
N ASP A 59 -3.74 6.09 4.56
CA ASP A 59 -3.78 6.39 6.00
C ASP A 59 -5.21 6.68 6.44
N VAL A 60 -5.48 6.47 7.72
CA VAL A 60 -6.80 6.68 8.34
C VAL A 60 -6.70 7.85 9.32
N SER A 61 -7.69 8.75 9.31
CA SER A 61 -7.75 9.86 10.25
C SER A 61 -7.75 9.33 11.69
N PRO A 62 -7.20 10.08 12.68
CA PRO A 62 -7.12 9.59 14.05
C PRO A 62 -8.43 9.06 14.63
N ASP A 63 -9.56 9.67 14.26
CA ASP A 63 -10.91 9.30 14.68
C ASP A 63 -11.61 8.26 13.79
N GLY A 64 -10.94 7.73 12.77
CA GLY A 64 -11.48 6.68 11.89
C GLY A 64 -12.51 7.14 10.86
N ARG A 65 -12.86 8.43 10.82
CA ARG A 65 -13.91 8.95 9.92
C ARG A 65 -13.50 9.00 8.46
N TYR A 66 -12.22 9.21 8.18
CA TYR A 66 -11.71 9.40 6.83
C TYR A 66 -10.53 8.48 6.54
N VAL A 67 -10.42 8.09 5.28
CA VAL A 67 -9.26 7.39 4.74
C VAL A 67 -8.72 8.18 3.55
N VAL A 68 -7.40 8.35 3.47
CA VAL A 68 -6.71 8.79 2.25
C VAL A 68 -6.22 7.56 1.52
N ILE A 69 -6.43 7.51 0.21
CA ILE A 69 -6.18 6.33 -0.63
C ILE A 69 -5.33 6.76 -1.82
N ALA A 70 -4.33 5.95 -2.18
CA ALA A 70 -3.65 6.00 -3.47
C ALA A 70 -4.06 4.79 -4.31
N ALA A 71 -4.45 4.99 -5.56
CA ALA A 71 -4.87 3.90 -6.42
C ALA A 71 -4.58 4.15 -7.90
N THR A 72 -4.53 3.06 -8.67
CA THR A 72 -4.40 3.09 -10.14
C THR A 72 -5.37 2.14 -10.82
N ASN A 73 -5.74 2.48 -12.05
CA ASN A 73 -6.40 1.59 -12.99
C ASN A 73 -6.01 1.98 -14.43
N TYR A 74 -5.15 1.16 -15.04
CA TYR A 74 -4.62 1.37 -16.39
C TYR A 74 -5.52 0.81 -17.50
N ALA A 75 -6.73 0.31 -17.18
CA ALA A 75 -7.64 -0.12 -18.23
C ALA A 75 -8.09 1.10 -19.06
N PRO A 76 -8.05 1.04 -20.41
CA PRO A 76 -8.50 2.16 -21.27
C PRO A 76 -9.92 2.64 -20.91
N SER A 77 -10.83 1.68 -20.70
CA SER A 77 -12.21 1.96 -20.27
C SER A 77 -12.33 2.71 -18.94
N HIS A 78 -11.30 2.72 -18.08
CA HIS A 78 -11.32 3.53 -16.86
C HIS A 78 -11.18 5.01 -17.21
N GLY A 79 -10.22 5.36 -18.08
CA GLY A 79 -10.04 6.73 -18.57
C GLY A 79 -11.23 7.23 -19.38
N GLU A 80 -11.82 6.39 -20.23
CA GLU A 80 -13.02 6.73 -21.03
C GLU A 80 -14.25 7.03 -20.16
N ARG A 81 -14.37 6.39 -18.99
CA ARG A 81 -15.48 6.60 -18.04
C ARG A 81 -15.27 7.79 -17.12
N ASN A 82 -14.09 8.40 -17.12
CA ASN A 82 -13.82 9.57 -16.30
C ASN A 82 -14.65 10.77 -16.79
N VAL A 83 -15.36 11.40 -15.85
CA VAL A 83 -16.23 12.56 -16.12
C VAL A 83 -15.58 13.89 -15.76
N HIS A 84 -14.43 13.87 -15.09
CA HIS A 84 -13.72 15.08 -14.70
C HIS A 84 -12.91 15.62 -15.87
N ALA A 85 -12.89 16.95 -16.04
CA ALA A 85 -12.02 17.61 -17.00
C ALA A 85 -10.55 17.41 -16.57
N LEU A 86 -9.72 16.82 -17.43
CA LEU A 86 -8.31 16.58 -17.19
C LEU A 86 -7.46 17.21 -18.30
N PRO A 87 -6.21 17.64 -18.02
CA PRO A 87 -5.29 18.09 -19.06
C PRO A 87 -5.08 17.03 -20.15
N GLU A 88 -4.97 15.76 -19.75
CA GLU A 88 -4.90 14.61 -20.66
C GLU A 88 -5.73 13.45 -20.09
N GLN A 89 -6.47 12.74 -20.95
CA GLN A 89 -7.36 11.65 -20.53
C GLN A 89 -6.60 10.52 -19.79
N GLY A 90 -5.33 10.27 -20.18
CA GLY A 90 -4.47 9.27 -19.56
C GLY A 90 -4.16 9.55 -18.08
N MET A 91 -4.32 10.80 -17.61
CA MET A 91 -4.09 11.17 -16.21
C MET A 91 -5.09 10.50 -15.24
N ALA A 92 -6.24 10.03 -15.74
CA ALA A 92 -7.23 9.33 -14.93
C ALA A 92 -6.70 8.02 -14.33
N CYS A 93 -5.65 7.43 -14.90
CA CYS A 93 -5.20 6.09 -14.52
C CYS A 93 -4.57 6.00 -13.12
N GLY A 94 -4.23 7.12 -12.47
CA GLY A 94 -3.74 7.17 -11.09
C GLY A 94 -4.39 8.31 -10.32
N TRP A 95 -4.72 8.08 -9.05
CA TRP A 95 -5.36 9.09 -8.21
C TRP A 95 -5.09 8.93 -6.72
N THR A 96 -5.22 10.06 -6.02
CA THR A 96 -5.34 10.17 -4.57
C THR A 96 -6.74 10.64 -4.21
N ALA A 97 -7.40 9.98 -3.27
CA ALA A 97 -8.74 10.37 -2.82
C ALA A 97 -8.85 10.41 -1.29
N ILE A 98 -9.73 11.27 -0.77
CA ILE A 98 -10.26 11.16 0.58
C ILE A 98 -11.65 10.52 0.48
N SER A 99 -11.91 9.50 1.30
CA SER A 99 -13.20 8.81 1.36
C SER A 99 -13.63 8.57 2.80
N ARG A 100 -14.92 8.27 3.01
CA ARG A 100 -15.46 7.77 4.28
C ARG A 100 -15.49 6.25 4.29
N PRO A 101 -14.79 5.57 5.22
CA PRO A 101 -14.88 4.12 5.36
C PRO A 101 -16.32 3.63 5.65
N PRO A 102 -16.73 2.46 5.14
CA PRO A 102 -15.99 1.54 4.28
C PRO A 102 -16.19 1.79 2.76
N TYR A 103 -16.27 3.03 2.30
CA TYR A 103 -16.54 3.38 0.89
C TYR A 103 -15.31 3.98 0.20
N TYR A 104 -15.18 3.74 -1.10
CA TYR A 104 -14.17 4.31 -1.99
C TYR A 104 -14.64 5.58 -2.71
N SER A 105 -15.93 5.91 -2.61
CA SER A 105 -16.47 7.14 -3.18
C SER A 105 -15.69 8.35 -2.67
N ALA A 106 -15.16 9.12 -3.62
CA ALA A 106 -14.28 10.23 -3.33
C ALA A 106 -15.08 11.44 -2.84
N MET A 107 -14.64 12.00 -1.72
CA MET A 107 -15.11 13.29 -1.18
C MET A 107 -14.12 14.41 -1.48
N ALA A 108 -12.87 14.05 -1.75
CA ALA A 108 -11.85 14.86 -2.42
C ALA A 108 -11.07 13.95 -3.37
N LEU A 109 -10.61 14.49 -4.50
CA LEU A 109 -9.96 13.71 -5.56
C LEU A 109 -8.89 14.53 -6.28
N TRP A 110 -7.70 13.94 -6.37
CA TRP A 110 -6.58 14.44 -7.18
C TRP A 110 -6.08 13.34 -8.10
N PHE A 111 -6.00 13.62 -9.40
CA PHE A 111 -5.41 12.69 -10.37
C PHE A 111 -3.89 12.86 -10.42
N THR A 112 -3.19 11.72 -10.46
CA THR A 112 -1.73 11.62 -10.48
C THR A 112 -1.20 11.04 -11.78
N GLY A 113 -2.05 10.42 -12.60
CA GLY A 113 -1.67 9.88 -13.92
C GLY A 113 -0.68 8.72 -13.92
N CYS A 114 -0.25 8.22 -12.76
CA CYS A 114 0.67 7.09 -12.68
C CYS A 114 0.66 6.43 -11.29
N ALA A 115 1.48 5.37 -11.17
CA ALA A 115 1.70 4.59 -9.95
C ALA A 115 2.74 5.20 -9.00
N TRP A 116 3.34 6.34 -9.35
CA TRP A 116 4.32 7.04 -8.52
C TRP A 116 3.62 8.04 -7.60
N ASN A 117 4.17 8.25 -6.40
CA ASN A 117 3.65 9.14 -5.37
C ASN A 117 2.18 8.83 -5.00
N GLY A 118 1.39 9.85 -4.67
CA GLY A 118 0.01 9.71 -4.25
C GLY A 118 -0.17 9.17 -2.83
N GLY A 119 -1.40 9.27 -2.33
CA GLY A 119 -1.74 8.95 -0.95
C GLY A 119 -1.34 10.07 0.01
N GLY A 120 -1.22 9.73 1.29
CA GLY A 120 -0.93 10.74 2.30
C GLY A 120 -0.98 10.23 3.72
N ILE A 121 -0.81 11.17 4.66
CA ILE A 121 -0.74 10.91 6.10
C ILE A 121 -1.59 11.94 6.83
N TRP A 122 -2.53 11.46 7.64
CA TRP A 122 -3.34 12.30 8.50
C TRP A 122 -2.49 12.78 9.67
N ARG A 123 -2.32 14.10 9.80
CA ARG A 123 -1.63 14.77 10.91
C ARG A 123 -2.57 14.98 12.11
N SER A 124 -3.84 15.23 11.84
CA SER A 124 -4.96 15.24 12.79
C SER A 124 -6.25 14.82 12.07
N GLU A 125 -7.40 14.89 12.75
CA GLU A 125 -8.73 14.59 12.21
C GLU A 125 -9.12 15.52 11.04
N LYS A 126 -8.44 16.68 10.92
CA LYS A 126 -8.75 17.72 9.93
C LYS A 126 -7.53 18.23 9.17
N GLN A 127 -6.39 17.56 9.30
CA GLN A 127 -5.15 17.96 8.60
C GLN A 127 -4.56 16.75 7.90
N LEU A 128 -4.49 16.81 6.57
CA LEU A 128 -3.90 15.78 5.73
C LEU A 128 -2.65 16.32 5.06
N SER A 129 -1.56 15.55 5.09
CA SER A 129 -0.39 15.80 4.25
C SER A 129 -0.38 14.80 3.09
N VAL A 130 -0.40 15.26 1.85
CA VAL A 130 -0.44 14.42 0.65
C VAL A 130 0.93 14.25 0.00
N ASN A 131 1.19 13.08 -0.58
CA ASN A 131 2.37 12.85 -1.39
C ASN A 131 2.15 13.39 -2.82
N GLN A 132 2.13 14.71 -2.93
CA GLN A 132 1.91 15.40 -4.19
C GLN A 132 3.13 15.23 -5.11
N PHE A 133 2.88 14.83 -6.35
CA PHE A 133 3.89 14.86 -7.41
C PHE A 133 3.73 16.15 -8.21
N GLU A 134 4.70 17.06 -8.13
CA GLU A 134 4.58 18.43 -8.65
C GLU A 134 4.18 18.50 -10.13
N TYR A 135 4.70 17.58 -10.94
CA TYR A 135 4.45 17.54 -12.38
C TYR A 135 3.11 16.89 -12.78
N LEU A 136 2.55 16.03 -11.92
CA LEU A 136 1.32 15.29 -12.21
C LEU A 136 0.41 15.29 -10.98
N TRP A 137 -0.25 16.43 -10.76
CA TRP A 137 -1.24 16.60 -9.69
C TRP A 137 -2.37 17.51 -10.15
N HIS A 138 -3.55 16.92 -10.38
CA HIS A 138 -4.71 17.65 -10.85
C HIS A 138 -5.88 17.49 -9.89
N GLU A 139 -6.30 18.59 -9.25
CA GLU A 139 -7.46 18.61 -8.36
C GLU A 139 -8.77 18.55 -9.16
N ALA A 140 -9.48 17.44 -9.04
CA ALA A 140 -10.76 17.21 -9.71
C ALA A 140 -11.96 17.39 -8.77
N LEU A 141 -11.76 17.19 -7.47
CA LEU A 141 -12.75 17.45 -6.43
C LEU A 141 -12.04 18.02 -5.19
N ALA A 142 -12.31 19.28 -4.89
CA ALA A 142 -11.73 19.97 -3.75
C ALA A 142 -12.19 19.37 -2.41
N PRO A 143 -11.32 19.33 -1.39
CA PRO A 143 -11.72 18.91 -0.05
C PRO A 143 -12.65 19.95 0.61
N ALA A 144 -13.40 19.54 1.65
CA ALA A 144 -14.14 20.51 2.45
C ALA A 144 -13.20 21.55 3.07
N ARG A 145 -13.69 22.79 3.21
CA ARG A 145 -12.96 23.91 3.85
C ARG A 145 -12.42 23.57 5.25
N SER A 146 -13.08 22.65 5.97
CA SER A 146 -12.66 22.20 7.29
C SER A 146 -11.45 21.26 7.27
N ILE A 147 -11.10 20.68 6.12
CA ILE A 147 -9.96 19.78 5.95
C ILE A 147 -8.81 20.56 5.32
N LYS A 148 -7.73 20.75 6.10
CA LYS A 148 -6.52 21.40 5.63
C LYS A 148 -5.63 20.36 4.95
N VAL A 149 -5.45 20.48 3.63
CA VAL A 149 -4.55 19.63 2.86
C VAL A 149 -3.25 20.38 2.58
N LYS A 150 -2.10 19.72 2.80
CA LYS A 150 -0.76 20.27 2.52
C LYS A 150 0.08 19.25 1.76
N SER A 151 0.92 19.73 0.86
CA SER A 151 1.96 18.88 0.27
C SER A 151 2.99 18.45 1.33
N LEU A 152 3.52 17.23 1.19
CA LEU A 152 4.67 16.77 1.96
C LEU A 152 6.01 17.26 1.39
N GLY A 153 6.05 17.75 0.15
CA GLY A 153 7.29 18.20 -0.51
C GLY A 153 8.33 17.09 -0.65
N LEU A 154 7.88 15.86 -0.93
CA LEU A 154 8.76 14.70 -1.09
C LEU A 154 9.19 14.53 -2.54
N PRO A 155 10.40 13.98 -2.79
CA PRO A 155 10.79 13.60 -4.14
C PRO A 155 9.90 12.48 -4.69
N SER A 156 10.04 12.18 -5.98
CA SER A 156 9.37 11.03 -6.59
C SER A 156 9.67 9.75 -5.82
N SER A 157 8.62 9.01 -5.47
CA SER A 157 8.76 7.82 -4.63
C SER A 157 7.64 6.80 -4.85
N GLU A 158 7.88 5.56 -4.45
CA GLU A 158 6.83 4.52 -4.42
C GLU A 158 6.08 4.54 -3.07
N ASP A 159 6.33 3.55 -2.21
CA ASP A 159 5.65 3.40 -0.92
C ASP A 159 6.30 4.18 0.22
N GLU A 160 7.63 4.30 0.20
CA GLU A 160 8.40 5.11 1.14
C GLU A 160 8.45 6.58 0.64
N PRO A 161 8.57 7.58 1.52
CA PRO A 161 8.64 7.50 2.97
C PRO A 161 7.27 7.42 3.67
N ILE A 162 6.17 7.38 2.91
CA ILE A 162 4.80 7.41 3.46
C ILE A 162 4.56 6.25 4.43
N PHE A 163 4.95 5.05 4.03
CA PHE A 163 4.78 3.87 4.88
C PHE A 163 5.57 3.98 6.18
N SER A 164 6.86 4.35 6.13
CA SER A 164 7.67 4.57 7.34
C SER A 164 7.13 5.67 8.23
N MET A 165 6.67 6.79 7.67
CA MET A 165 6.07 7.87 8.45
C MET A 165 4.76 7.42 9.12
N ARG A 166 3.94 6.62 8.43
CA ARG A 166 2.71 6.02 8.98
C ARG A 166 3.00 5.09 10.15
N LEU A 167 3.98 4.20 10.01
CA LEU A 167 4.43 3.30 11.08
C LEU A 167 4.89 4.09 12.31
N LYS A 168 5.75 5.11 12.13
CA LYS A 168 6.23 5.96 13.23
C LYS A 168 5.10 6.61 14.02
N ARG A 169 4.11 7.15 13.31
CA ARG A 169 2.91 7.76 13.94
C ARG A 169 2.07 6.78 14.74
N ARG A 170 2.22 5.47 14.50
CA ARG A 170 1.50 4.39 15.17
C ARG A 170 2.37 3.62 16.17
N GLY A 171 3.43 4.24 16.66
CA GLY A 171 4.25 3.71 17.76
C GLY A 171 5.37 2.76 17.33
N TRP A 172 5.65 2.64 16.02
CA TRP A 172 6.84 1.94 15.56
C TRP A 172 8.08 2.83 15.70
N LEU A 173 9.10 2.31 16.34
CA LEU A 173 10.37 2.98 16.64
C LEU A 173 11.44 2.52 15.65
N ASP A 174 12.23 3.45 15.14
CA ASP A 174 13.43 3.09 14.38
C ASP A 174 14.49 2.54 15.32
N ARG A 175 14.96 1.32 15.06
CA ARG A 175 16.08 0.70 15.78
C ARG A 175 17.35 0.69 14.95
N ARG A 176 17.20 0.45 13.65
CA ARG A 176 18.32 0.44 12.70
C ARG A 176 17.84 0.90 11.34
N GLN A 177 18.58 1.80 10.72
CA GLN A 177 18.30 2.24 9.36
C GLN A 177 18.82 1.18 8.37
N GLU A 178 18.04 0.92 7.32
CA GLU A 178 18.52 0.06 6.23
C GLU A 178 19.66 0.75 5.47
N ARG A 179 20.66 -0.04 5.10
CA ARG A 179 21.70 0.37 4.14
C ARG A 179 21.74 -0.64 3.00
N THR A 180 21.55 -0.16 1.79
CA THR A 180 21.74 -0.93 0.55
C THR A 180 23.00 -0.47 -0.16
N VAL A 181 23.66 -1.40 -0.84
CA VAL A 181 24.79 -1.13 -1.75
C VAL A 181 24.41 -1.55 -3.16
N ILE A 182 24.91 -0.82 -4.15
CA ILE A 182 24.80 -1.20 -5.56
C ILE A 182 25.81 -2.32 -5.82
N THR A 183 25.39 -3.35 -6.54
CA THR A 183 26.23 -4.53 -6.82
C THR A 183 26.74 -4.61 -8.26
N ASN A 184 26.18 -3.82 -9.18
CA ASN A 184 26.63 -3.67 -10.56
C ASN A 184 27.04 -2.21 -10.79
N GLU A 185 28.26 -1.85 -10.38
CA GLU A 185 28.75 -0.45 -10.41
C GLU A 185 28.73 0.17 -11.83
N ASP A 186 28.84 -0.67 -12.85
CA ASP A 186 28.83 -0.33 -14.28
C ASP A 186 27.42 -0.04 -14.85
N TRP A 187 26.36 -0.14 -14.04
CA TRP A 187 24.98 0.03 -14.52
C TRP A 187 24.73 1.34 -15.27
N GLN A 188 25.42 2.43 -14.88
CA GLN A 188 25.29 3.73 -15.52
C GLN A 188 25.88 3.73 -16.94
N GLU A 189 26.96 3.00 -17.16
CA GLU A 189 27.57 2.86 -18.49
C GLU A 189 26.65 2.08 -19.42
N HIS A 190 26.03 0.98 -18.92
CA HIS A 190 25.01 0.24 -19.65
C HIS A 190 23.77 1.08 -19.95
N ALA A 191 23.31 1.90 -18.99
CA ALA A 191 22.18 2.80 -19.18
C ALA A 191 22.46 3.85 -20.27
N ASN A 192 23.65 4.46 -20.24
CA ASN A 192 24.07 5.42 -21.25
C ASN A 192 24.17 4.77 -22.64
N SER A 193 24.71 3.55 -22.70
CA SER A 193 24.80 2.76 -23.93
C SER A 193 23.43 2.46 -24.52
N LEU A 194 22.46 2.03 -23.71
CA LEU A 194 21.08 1.78 -24.15
C LEU A 194 20.36 3.05 -24.62
N ASN A 195 20.52 4.17 -23.92
CA ASN A 195 19.90 5.44 -24.32
C ASN A 195 20.40 5.92 -25.70
N SER A 196 21.59 5.50 -26.11
CA SER A 196 22.16 5.79 -27.43
C SER A 196 21.72 4.82 -28.53
N ARG A 197 21.03 3.71 -28.20
CA ARG A 197 20.51 2.76 -29.18
C ARG A 197 19.13 3.16 -29.67
N ASN A 198 18.89 2.97 -30.97
CA ASN A 198 17.55 3.12 -31.54
C ASN A 198 16.63 2.01 -31.00
N LEU A 199 15.42 2.39 -30.58
CA LEU A 199 14.38 1.42 -30.26
C LEU A 199 14.02 0.60 -31.50
N PRO A 200 13.68 -0.69 -31.36
CA PRO A 200 13.23 -1.53 -32.46
C PRO A 200 11.99 -0.90 -33.13
N THR A 201 11.98 -0.89 -34.46
CA THR A 201 10.85 -0.37 -35.26
C THR A 201 9.88 -1.51 -35.62
N GLU A 202 8.66 -1.20 -36.05
CA GLU A 202 7.72 -2.22 -36.54
C GLU A 202 8.32 -3.08 -37.68
N ALA A 203 9.18 -2.51 -38.52
CA ALA A 203 9.88 -3.23 -39.57
C ALA A 203 10.87 -4.28 -39.04
N SER A 204 11.48 -4.04 -37.88
CA SER A 204 12.43 -4.97 -37.24
C SER A 204 11.75 -6.21 -36.64
N MET A 205 10.44 -6.15 -36.35
CA MET A 205 9.69 -7.29 -35.79
C MET A 205 9.48 -8.44 -36.80
N LEU A 206 9.71 -8.18 -38.09
CA LEU A 206 9.61 -9.18 -39.16
C LEU A 206 10.95 -9.87 -39.47
N ASP A 207 12.05 -9.45 -38.82
CA ASP A 207 13.38 -10.05 -39.00
C ASP A 207 13.51 -11.36 -38.19
N PRO A 208 13.98 -12.47 -38.77
CA PRO A 208 14.25 -13.72 -38.04
C PRO A 208 15.21 -13.60 -36.85
N SER A 209 16.10 -12.60 -36.85
CA SER A 209 17.05 -12.32 -35.77
C SER A 209 16.47 -11.47 -34.63
N PHE A 210 15.26 -10.89 -34.81
CA PHE A 210 14.58 -10.03 -33.85
C PHE A 210 14.51 -10.63 -32.44
N MET A 211 14.25 -11.93 -32.32
CA MET A 211 14.18 -12.60 -31.02
C MET A 211 15.53 -12.62 -30.30
N GLN A 212 16.65 -12.74 -31.02
CA GLN A 212 17.99 -12.66 -30.43
C GLN A 212 18.33 -11.23 -30.02
N GLU A 213 17.98 -10.24 -30.84
CA GLU A 213 18.16 -8.83 -30.52
C GLU A 213 17.31 -8.40 -29.32
N MET A 214 16.08 -8.90 -29.20
CA MET A 214 15.21 -8.68 -28.04
C MET A 214 15.74 -9.32 -26.77
N VAL A 215 16.27 -10.54 -26.82
CA VAL A 215 16.90 -11.16 -25.65
C VAL A 215 18.16 -10.38 -25.24
N ALA A 216 18.97 -9.93 -26.20
CA ALA A 216 20.13 -9.09 -25.92
C ALA A 216 19.73 -7.74 -25.31
N PHE A 217 18.72 -7.07 -25.88
CA PHE A 217 18.18 -5.81 -25.38
C PHE A 217 17.63 -5.97 -23.96
N MET A 218 16.85 -7.02 -23.67
CA MET A 218 16.32 -7.28 -22.32
C MET A 218 17.43 -7.53 -21.30
N ARG A 219 18.51 -8.23 -21.70
CA ARG A 219 19.69 -8.43 -20.85
C ARG A 219 20.43 -7.12 -20.57
N ASP A 220 20.64 -6.31 -21.60
CA ASP A 220 21.29 -5.01 -21.46
C ASP A 220 20.43 -4.08 -20.59
N LEU A 221 19.11 -4.07 -20.79
CA LEU A 221 18.15 -3.34 -19.95
C LEU A 221 18.25 -3.78 -18.49
N GLU A 222 18.36 -5.08 -18.23
CA GLU A 222 18.56 -5.60 -16.87
C GLU A 222 19.87 -5.11 -16.24
N ASN A 223 20.95 -5.00 -17.03
CA ASN A 223 22.25 -4.53 -16.56
C ASN A 223 22.30 -3.01 -16.39
N SER A 224 21.47 -2.26 -17.12
CA SER A 224 21.33 -0.80 -16.99
C SER A 224 20.52 -0.34 -15.78
N MET A 225 19.95 -1.26 -15.03
CA MET A 225 19.23 -0.93 -13.80
C MET A 225 20.16 -1.16 -12.61
N PRO A 226 20.18 -0.25 -11.62
CA PRO A 226 20.94 -0.49 -10.40
C PRO A 226 20.37 -1.71 -9.67
N LYS A 227 21.25 -2.68 -9.39
CA LYS A 227 20.97 -3.87 -8.61
C LYS A 227 21.42 -3.62 -7.19
N TYR A 228 20.53 -3.85 -6.24
CA TYR A 228 20.77 -3.55 -4.83
C TYR A 228 20.91 -4.83 -4.01
N ARG A 229 21.85 -4.80 -3.06
CA ARG A 229 21.95 -5.77 -1.97
C ARG A 229 21.85 -5.03 -0.64
N THR A 230 21.10 -5.58 0.30
CA THR A 230 21.10 -5.07 1.68
C THR A 230 22.42 -5.41 2.35
N ASP A 231 23.11 -4.37 2.80
CA ASP A 231 24.32 -4.46 3.59
C ASP A 231 24.02 -4.36 5.09
N VAL A 232 23.02 -3.55 5.45
CA VAL A 232 22.47 -3.49 6.81
C VAL A 232 20.95 -3.59 6.73
N THR A 233 20.37 -4.61 7.37
CA THR A 233 18.91 -4.77 7.45
C THR A 233 18.31 -3.66 8.31
N GLY A 234 17.30 -2.96 7.78
CA GLY A 234 16.54 -1.98 8.55
C GLY A 234 15.70 -2.66 9.63
N ILE A 235 15.60 -2.08 10.82
CA ILE A 235 14.79 -2.60 11.93
C ILE A 235 13.88 -1.50 12.46
N LYS A 236 12.58 -1.80 12.51
CA LYS A 236 11.60 -1.04 13.28
C LYS A 236 10.93 -1.96 14.30
N GLU A 237 10.60 -1.42 15.45
CA GLU A 237 9.93 -2.18 16.52
C GLU A 237 8.75 -1.42 17.11
N LYS A 238 7.66 -2.11 17.40
CA LYS A 238 6.52 -1.56 18.14
C LYS A 238 6.38 -2.30 19.48
N PRO A 239 6.74 -1.68 20.61
CA PRO A 239 6.55 -2.30 21.92
C PRO A 239 5.07 -2.40 22.25
N PHE A 240 4.72 -3.43 23.01
CA PHE A 240 3.42 -3.61 23.66
C PHE A 240 3.62 -4.25 25.04
N ARG A 241 2.54 -4.54 25.76
CA ARG A 241 2.60 -4.92 27.18
C ARG A 241 3.49 -6.14 27.48
N SER A 242 3.55 -7.10 26.56
CA SER A 242 4.18 -8.41 26.77
C SER A 242 5.20 -8.74 25.68
N GLY A 243 5.82 -7.70 25.11
CA GLY A 243 6.89 -7.85 24.15
C GLY A 243 6.94 -6.74 23.11
N PHE A 244 7.38 -7.07 21.91
CA PHE A 244 7.43 -6.13 20.79
C PHE A 244 7.22 -6.83 19.45
N LEU A 245 6.61 -6.08 18.53
CA LEU A 245 6.56 -6.43 17.13
C LEU A 245 7.82 -5.91 16.45
N ARG A 246 8.36 -6.64 15.48
CA ARG A 246 9.53 -6.23 14.71
C ARG A 246 9.24 -6.33 13.21
N ARG A 247 9.70 -5.32 12.47
CA ARG A 247 9.80 -5.29 11.01
C ARG A 247 11.27 -5.20 10.65
N GLU A 248 11.75 -6.19 9.90
CA GLU A 248 13.07 -6.23 9.30
C GLU A 248 12.94 -5.97 7.80
N THR A 249 13.56 -4.90 7.29
CA THR A 249 13.48 -4.50 5.89
C THR A 249 14.80 -4.74 5.17
N SER A 250 14.69 -5.33 3.98
CA SER A 250 15.80 -5.60 3.07
C SER A 250 15.37 -5.41 1.61
N ALA A 251 16.33 -5.37 0.69
CA ALA A 251 16.17 -5.31 -0.76
C ALA A 251 15.38 -6.50 -1.33
N VAL A 252 15.33 -7.62 -0.62
CA VAL A 252 14.57 -8.82 -1.04
C VAL A 252 13.20 -8.94 -0.39
N GLY A 253 12.83 -7.97 0.45
CA GLY A 253 11.51 -7.89 1.09
C GLY A 253 11.57 -7.67 2.61
N ASP A 254 10.37 -7.59 3.18
CA ASP A 254 10.16 -7.43 4.61
C ASP A 254 10.01 -8.79 5.30
N ARG A 255 10.52 -8.90 6.53
CA ARG A 255 10.17 -9.94 7.49
C ARG A 255 9.55 -9.27 8.71
N TRP A 256 8.52 -9.91 9.24
CA TRP A 256 7.81 -9.43 10.41
C TRP A 256 7.82 -10.49 11.49
N SER A 257 7.86 -10.09 12.76
CA SER A 257 7.89 -11.01 13.89
C SER A 257 7.27 -10.42 15.15
N ALA A 258 6.82 -11.30 16.03
CA ALA A 258 6.41 -10.97 17.39
C ALA A 258 7.40 -11.62 18.36
N HIS A 259 7.91 -10.82 19.27
CA HIS A 259 8.86 -11.22 20.31
C HIS A 259 8.23 -11.02 21.69
N ASN A 260 8.53 -11.91 22.64
CA ASN A 260 8.13 -11.75 24.04
C ASN A 260 9.07 -10.79 24.80
N ASP A 261 8.80 -10.58 26.10
CA ASP A 261 9.57 -9.66 26.94
C ASP A 261 11.04 -10.08 27.14
N SER A 262 11.39 -11.36 26.97
CA SER A 262 12.78 -11.82 27.00
C SER A 262 13.51 -11.59 25.68
N GLY A 263 12.79 -11.15 24.63
CA GLY A 263 13.31 -10.94 23.28
C GLY A 263 13.27 -12.19 22.39
N GLU A 264 12.77 -13.31 22.90
CA GLU A 264 12.59 -14.53 22.12
C GLU A 264 11.52 -14.32 21.04
N GLU A 265 11.82 -14.77 19.82
CA GLU A 265 10.86 -14.75 18.73
C GLU A 265 9.83 -15.87 18.92
N VAL A 266 8.55 -15.49 19.01
CA VAL A 266 7.45 -16.44 19.21
C VAL A 266 6.79 -16.81 17.88
N LYS A 267 6.66 -15.84 16.96
CA LYS A 267 6.12 -16.07 15.61
C LYS A 267 6.73 -15.08 14.61
N SER A 268 6.93 -15.53 13.37
CA SER A 268 7.33 -14.68 12.26
C SER A 268 6.53 -14.92 10.98
N TRP A 269 6.48 -13.88 10.17
CA TRP A 269 5.81 -13.82 8.88
C TRP A 269 6.79 -13.29 7.85
N LYS A 270 6.98 -14.05 6.77
CA LYS A 270 7.80 -13.64 5.62
C LYS A 270 6.91 -13.59 4.38
N PRO A 271 6.19 -12.47 4.15
CA PRO A 271 5.36 -12.35 2.96
C PRO A 271 6.22 -12.54 1.70
N PRO A 272 5.67 -13.12 0.62
CA PRO A 272 6.35 -13.10 -0.66
C PRO A 272 6.67 -11.66 -1.06
N MET A 273 7.75 -11.48 -1.84
CA MET A 273 8.17 -10.18 -2.34
C MET A 273 6.98 -9.43 -2.95
N TRP A 274 6.85 -8.14 -2.63
CA TRP A 274 5.77 -7.24 -3.08
C TRP A 274 4.36 -7.56 -2.57
N GLN A 275 4.19 -8.52 -1.65
CA GLN A 275 2.91 -8.74 -0.97
C GLN A 275 2.87 -7.97 0.36
N PRO A 276 1.75 -7.30 0.68
CA PRO A 276 1.60 -6.71 1.99
C PRO A 276 1.49 -7.82 3.04
N GLN A 277 2.15 -7.61 4.18
CA GLN A 277 1.86 -8.28 5.43
C GLN A 277 1.35 -7.21 6.38
N TRP A 278 0.24 -7.49 7.05
CA TRP A 278 -0.27 -6.61 8.08
C TRP A 278 -0.24 -7.30 9.43
N LEU A 279 0.32 -6.60 10.41
CA LEU A 279 0.21 -6.93 11.82
C LEU A 279 0.37 -5.65 12.65
N ASP A 280 -0.39 -5.54 13.74
CA ASP A 280 -0.37 -4.40 14.65
C ASP A 280 -0.85 -4.81 16.06
N VAL A 281 -0.95 -3.86 16.97
CA VAL A 281 -1.56 -4.05 18.30
C VAL A 281 -2.79 -3.16 18.41
N ASP A 282 -3.93 -3.75 18.76
CA ASP A 282 -5.19 -3.04 18.92
C ASP A 282 -5.31 -2.29 20.27
N GLY A 283 -6.38 -1.53 20.45
CA GLY A 283 -6.64 -0.77 21.68
C GLY A 283 -6.83 -1.63 22.93
N ARG A 284 -7.08 -2.94 22.78
CA ARG A 284 -7.18 -3.90 23.89
C ARG A 284 -5.83 -4.56 24.22
N GLY A 285 -4.77 -4.25 23.47
CA GLY A 285 -3.44 -4.82 23.63
C GLY A 285 -3.26 -6.19 22.99
N ARG A 286 -4.18 -6.63 22.12
CA ARG A 286 -4.04 -7.88 21.35
C ARG A 286 -3.14 -7.65 20.15
N ILE A 287 -2.34 -8.63 19.79
CA ILE A 287 -1.69 -8.63 18.47
C ILE A 287 -2.77 -8.97 17.44
N VAL A 288 -2.96 -8.12 16.44
CA VAL A 288 -3.91 -8.36 15.34
C VAL A 288 -3.14 -8.46 14.04
N PHE A 289 -3.48 -9.43 13.20
CA PHE A 289 -2.71 -9.68 11.97
C PHE A 289 -3.55 -10.36 10.89
N ALA A 290 -3.05 -10.29 9.66
CA ALA A 290 -3.60 -11.01 8.53
C ALA A 290 -2.75 -12.24 8.19
N GLU A 291 -3.38 -13.40 7.98
CA GLU A 291 -2.71 -14.63 7.54
C GLU A 291 -3.71 -15.52 6.79
N GLY A 292 -3.31 -16.05 5.62
CA GLY A 292 -4.16 -16.98 4.86
C GLY A 292 -5.48 -16.40 4.34
N GLY A 293 -5.57 -15.08 4.14
CA GLY A 293 -6.84 -14.42 3.79
C GLY A 293 -7.82 -14.27 4.95
N CYS A 294 -7.33 -14.47 6.17
CA CYS A 294 -8.09 -14.30 7.40
C CYS A 294 -7.51 -13.18 8.27
N LEU A 295 -8.37 -12.58 9.09
CA LEU A 295 -7.99 -11.69 10.19
C LEU A 295 -7.95 -12.47 11.50
N TRP A 296 -6.90 -12.27 12.27
CA TRP A 296 -6.65 -12.96 13.54
C TRP A 296 -6.39 -11.95 14.66
N ALA A 297 -6.74 -12.34 15.88
CA ALA A 297 -6.32 -11.66 17.10
C ALA A 297 -5.65 -12.67 18.05
N TRP A 298 -4.51 -12.28 18.62
CA TRP A 298 -3.80 -13.04 19.63
C TRP A 298 -3.98 -12.35 20.99
N ASN A 299 -4.80 -12.97 21.84
CA ASN A 299 -5.03 -12.46 23.18
C ASN A 299 -4.03 -13.11 24.16
N ARG A 300 -3.61 -12.38 25.19
CA ARG A 300 -2.66 -12.88 26.22
C ARG A 300 -1.36 -13.47 25.65
N PHE A 301 -0.76 -12.81 24.67
CA PHE A 301 0.55 -13.18 24.13
C PHE A 301 1.62 -13.29 25.25
N PRO A 302 2.53 -14.28 25.22
CA PRO A 302 2.72 -15.28 24.16
C PRO A 302 1.89 -16.56 24.32
N ASP A 303 1.35 -16.84 25.50
CA ASP A 303 0.79 -18.16 25.83
C ASP A 303 -0.71 -18.30 25.52
N GLY A 304 -1.38 -17.19 25.18
CA GLY A 304 -2.81 -17.20 24.93
C GLY A 304 -3.20 -17.61 23.51
N ASP A 305 -4.51 -17.66 23.29
CA ASP A 305 -5.10 -18.25 22.09
C ASP A 305 -5.14 -17.28 20.90
N LEU A 306 -4.99 -17.86 19.70
CA LEU A 306 -5.32 -17.21 18.44
C LEU A 306 -6.82 -17.34 18.17
N THR A 307 -7.49 -16.19 18.08
CA THR A 307 -8.90 -16.09 17.72
C THR A 307 -9.03 -15.68 16.25
N LEU A 308 -9.76 -16.49 15.47
CA LEU A 308 -10.17 -16.10 14.13
C LEU A 308 -11.23 -15.01 14.23
N ILE A 309 -10.96 -13.84 13.64
CA ILE A 309 -11.90 -12.73 13.59
C ILE A 309 -12.79 -12.84 12.36
N ALA A 310 -12.19 -13.11 11.19
CA ALA A 310 -12.94 -13.37 9.98
C ALA A 310 -12.10 -14.09 8.92
N ASP A 311 -12.76 -14.96 8.17
CA ASP A 311 -12.25 -15.51 6.91
C ASP A 311 -12.81 -14.68 5.74
N LEU A 312 -11.93 -13.96 5.03
CA LEU A 312 -12.31 -13.10 3.92
C LEU A 312 -12.05 -13.74 2.55
N ASN A 313 -11.70 -15.04 2.49
CA ASN A 313 -11.50 -15.74 1.23
C ASN A 313 -12.81 -15.92 0.46
N LEU A 314 -13.92 -16.13 1.18
CA LEU A 314 -15.24 -16.37 0.60
C LEU A 314 -15.94 -15.10 0.10
N GLU A 315 -15.41 -13.92 0.41
CA GLU A 315 -15.98 -12.65 -0.05
C GLU A 315 -15.93 -12.55 -1.58
N ALA A 316 -17.11 -12.38 -2.18
CA ALA A 316 -17.30 -12.25 -3.61
C ALA A 316 -17.67 -10.81 -3.96
N PHE A 317 -17.23 -10.36 -5.14
CA PHE A 317 -17.58 -9.04 -5.65
C PHE A 317 -19.09 -8.82 -5.63
N ARG A 318 -19.51 -7.70 -5.04
CA ARG A 318 -20.88 -7.20 -5.10
C ARG A 318 -20.85 -5.70 -5.32
N ARG A 319 -21.76 -5.20 -6.15
CA ARG A 319 -21.92 -3.74 -6.28
C ARG A 319 -22.52 -3.20 -4.99
N VAL A 320 -21.75 -2.40 -4.27
CA VAL A 320 -22.18 -1.73 -3.03
C VAL A 320 -22.17 -0.21 -3.29
N PRO A 321 -23.32 0.41 -3.58
CA PRO A 321 -23.37 1.86 -3.77
C PRO A 321 -23.09 2.58 -2.44
N PRO A 322 -22.51 3.78 -2.47
CA PRO A 322 -22.35 4.61 -1.29
C PRO A 322 -23.74 5.10 -0.82
N PRO A 323 -24.03 5.05 0.49
CA PRO A 323 -25.15 5.80 1.05
C PRO A 323 -24.83 7.31 1.04
N GLU A 324 -25.86 8.15 1.17
CA GLU A 324 -25.71 9.61 1.11
C GLU A 324 -24.68 10.15 2.10
N TRP A 325 -24.66 9.63 3.34
CA TRP A 325 -23.71 10.05 4.37
C TRP A 325 -22.23 9.78 4.00
N ALA A 326 -21.96 8.83 3.11
CA ALA A 326 -20.60 8.51 2.66
C ALA A 326 -20.09 9.50 1.59
N LEU A 327 -20.96 10.38 1.08
CA LEU A 327 -20.66 11.41 0.09
C LEU A 327 -20.58 12.82 0.71
N SER A 328 -20.86 12.94 2.01
CA SER A 328 -20.88 14.19 2.77
C SER A 328 -19.81 14.23 3.86
N TRP A 329 -19.25 15.41 4.14
CA TRP A 329 -18.26 15.67 5.21
C TRP A 329 -18.91 15.66 6.60
#